data_AF-A0A2N2NEK5-F1
#
_entry.id   AF-A0A2N2NEK5-F1
#
_cell.length_a   1.000
_cell.length_b   1.000
_cell.length_c   1.000
_cell.angle_alpha   90.00
_cell.angle_beta   90.00
_cell.angle_gamma   90.00
#
_symmetry.space_group_name_H-M   'P 1'
#
loop_
_entity.id
_entity.type
_entity.pdbx_description
1 polymer ?
#
loop_
_entity_poly.entity_id
_entity_poly.type
_entity_poly.pdbx_seq_one_letter_code
_entity_poly.pdbx_strand_id
1 'polypeptide(L)'
;MKKPVSYNPHSRDLLVHGIASAKVGEKQLAYKYLERYLYQDPPVKEQIDAMYYLSLVSPTEAEQRDWIEKILAMDPTEGRARRQLAILNGELQTEKIVDPDHLPEQVAQQIPTNDLKQFICPQCGGRMTFAADGQSLVCENCEVKSLRGKPGTRIEETNFFISLATGQGHSKAVNTQISLCAGCGVEFIIPVLQLSWQCPFCESNYAVVQKEEREILLPGALIPFSLTESQAYKTLIRWWKGSQDANAGKFEAMQGIYLPIWTFDIGGFIDWQLEIKENRQWYPQSSTKAIFYDDMRVPATRKCPRLMNDLMNSYDFDALVAFDYQYLVNWMAESYDVPAGDAAISARKLALEAERQYLTDVNFQPIRNLALNTSRVTVEQYKLVLVPVWSVMLVLGAERYPVMINGQNGKLFSTYQDENKNNWLSKMLRWMD
;
A
#
# COMPACT_ATOMS: atom_id res chain seq x y z
N MET A 1 -34.29 -35.11 -2.47
CA MET A 1 -34.10 -35.57 -1.07
C MET A 1 -33.41 -34.47 -0.29
N LYS A 2 -34.16 -33.71 0.52
CA LYS A 2 -33.58 -32.73 1.46
C LYS A 2 -33.05 -33.50 2.67
N LYS A 3 -31.75 -33.38 2.98
CA LYS A 3 -31.25 -33.81 4.30
C LYS A 3 -31.73 -32.80 5.35
N PRO A 4 -32.37 -33.23 6.45
CA PRO A 4 -32.65 -32.34 7.56
C PRO A 4 -31.38 -32.24 8.41
N VAL A 5 -30.77 -31.05 8.49
CA VAL A 5 -29.82 -30.78 9.58
C VAL A 5 -30.69 -30.41 10.78
N SER A 6 -30.98 -31.38 11.64
CA SER A 6 -31.61 -31.12 12.93
C SER A 6 -30.60 -30.40 13.81
N TYR A 7 -30.65 -29.08 13.82
CA TYR A 7 -29.95 -28.26 14.80
C TYR A 7 -30.51 -28.62 16.18
N ASN A 8 -29.72 -29.29 17.03
CA ASN A 8 -30.10 -29.56 18.41
C ASN A 8 -29.75 -28.32 19.26
N PRO A 9 -30.73 -27.50 19.70
CA PRO A 9 -30.45 -26.28 20.46
C PRO A 9 -29.66 -26.51 21.75
N HIS A 10 -29.71 -27.72 22.33
CA HIS A 10 -28.93 -28.08 23.53
C HIS A 10 -27.41 -28.20 23.29
N SER A 11 -26.95 -28.28 22.04
CA SER A 11 -25.51 -28.38 21.73
C SER A 11 -24.78 -27.05 21.92
N ARG A 12 -25.40 -25.93 21.54
CA ARG A 12 -24.78 -24.60 21.58
C ARG A 12 -24.64 -24.04 23.00
N ASP A 13 -25.40 -24.55 23.95
CA ASP A 13 -25.24 -24.18 25.36
C ASP A 13 -23.83 -24.49 25.86
N LEU A 14 -23.22 -25.61 25.42
CA LEU A 14 -21.84 -25.95 25.80
C LEU A 14 -20.84 -24.92 25.30
N LEU A 15 -21.00 -24.45 24.04
CA LEU A 15 -20.17 -23.40 23.48
C LEU A 15 -20.30 -22.09 24.28
N VAL A 16 -21.54 -21.68 24.58
CA VAL A 16 -21.81 -20.43 25.31
C VAL A 16 -21.23 -20.49 26.72
N HIS A 17 -21.46 -21.57 27.46
CA HIS A 17 -20.92 -21.75 28.82
C HIS A 17 -19.39 -21.86 28.79
N GLY A 18 -18.82 -22.57 27.83
CA GLY A 18 -17.37 -22.68 27.67
C GLY A 18 -16.70 -21.32 27.43
N ILE A 19 -17.26 -20.51 26.53
CA ILE A 19 -16.78 -19.15 26.26
C ILE A 19 -16.95 -18.23 27.49
N ALA A 20 -18.09 -18.31 28.18
CA ALA A 20 -18.34 -17.52 29.38
C ALA A 20 -17.34 -17.85 30.49
N SER A 21 -17.14 -19.14 30.79
CA SER A 21 -16.13 -19.60 31.76
C SER A 21 -14.72 -19.17 31.37
N ALA A 22 -14.37 -19.20 30.08
CA ALA A 22 -13.06 -18.73 29.61
C ALA A 22 -12.85 -17.24 29.91
N LYS A 23 -13.86 -16.40 29.65
CA LYS A 23 -13.82 -14.95 29.89
C LYS A 23 -13.74 -14.58 31.38
N VAL A 24 -14.34 -15.38 32.26
CA VAL A 24 -14.30 -15.18 33.72
C VAL A 24 -13.04 -15.79 34.35
N GLY A 25 -12.23 -16.52 33.57
CA GLY A 25 -10.97 -17.10 34.03
C GLY A 25 -11.08 -18.52 34.60
N GLU A 26 -12.24 -19.17 34.49
CA GLU A 26 -12.48 -20.56 34.92
C GLU A 26 -11.92 -21.57 33.90
N LYS A 27 -10.60 -21.58 33.72
CA LYS A 27 -9.90 -22.29 32.63
C LYS A 27 -10.27 -23.78 32.52
N GLN A 28 -10.31 -24.51 33.64
CA GLN A 28 -10.63 -25.94 33.64
C GLN A 28 -12.07 -26.23 33.23
N LEU A 29 -13.02 -25.38 33.65
CA LEU A 29 -14.43 -25.55 33.33
C LEU A 29 -14.68 -25.22 31.85
N ALA A 30 -14.08 -24.12 31.38
CA ALA A 30 -14.07 -23.73 29.97
C ALA A 30 -13.55 -24.87 29.08
N TYR A 31 -12.38 -25.43 29.42
CA TYR A 31 -11.76 -26.50 28.66
C TYR A 31 -12.72 -27.70 28.50
N LYS A 32 -13.32 -28.17 29.61
CA LYS A 32 -14.26 -29.31 29.58
C LYS A 32 -15.49 -29.05 28.70
N TYR A 33 -16.08 -27.85 28.78
CA TYR A 33 -17.25 -27.51 27.98
C TYR A 33 -16.93 -27.44 26.48
N LEU A 34 -15.82 -26.77 26.13
CA LEU A 34 -15.43 -26.56 24.74
C LEU A 34 -14.95 -27.86 24.07
N GLU A 35 -14.17 -28.69 24.77
CA GLU A 35 -13.74 -29.99 24.26
C GLU A 35 -14.95 -30.90 24.01
N ARG A 36 -15.88 -30.98 24.98
CA ARG A 36 -17.12 -31.75 24.84
C ARG A 36 -17.98 -31.27 23.66
N TYR A 37 -17.96 -29.98 23.39
CA TYR A 37 -18.68 -29.39 22.28
C TYR A 37 -18.07 -29.81 20.92
N LEU A 38 -16.74 -29.81 20.80
CA LEU A 38 -16.05 -30.25 19.57
C LEU A 38 -16.34 -31.72 19.21
N TYR A 39 -16.49 -32.61 20.19
CA TYR A 39 -16.88 -34.02 19.94
C TYR A 39 -18.25 -34.18 19.26
N GLN A 40 -19.08 -33.14 19.23
CA GLN A 40 -20.41 -33.18 18.61
C GLN A 40 -20.38 -32.82 17.11
N ASP A 41 -19.20 -32.60 16.53
CA ASP A 41 -18.99 -32.16 15.15
C ASP A 41 -19.86 -30.93 14.78
N PRO A 42 -19.71 -29.80 15.51
CA PRO A 42 -20.54 -28.63 15.29
C PRO A 42 -20.22 -27.97 13.94
N PRO A 43 -21.01 -26.99 13.47
CA PRO A 43 -20.68 -26.21 12.27
C PRO A 43 -19.26 -25.63 12.33
N VAL A 44 -18.55 -25.57 11.19
CA VAL A 44 -17.14 -25.15 11.10
C VAL A 44 -16.84 -23.84 11.82
N LYS A 45 -17.70 -22.82 11.68
CA LYS A 45 -17.53 -21.54 12.39
C LYS A 45 -17.52 -21.70 13.91
N GLU A 46 -18.40 -22.55 14.43
CA GLU A 46 -18.51 -22.82 15.86
C GLU A 46 -17.37 -23.73 16.35
N GLN A 47 -16.84 -24.62 15.49
CA GLN A 47 -15.59 -25.35 15.76
C GLN A 47 -14.41 -24.40 15.93
N ILE A 48 -14.24 -23.46 15.00
CA ILE A 48 -13.18 -22.44 15.05
C ILE A 48 -13.27 -21.61 16.34
N ASP A 49 -14.48 -21.15 16.70
CA ASP A 49 -14.68 -20.42 17.96
C ASP A 49 -14.29 -21.27 19.18
N ALA A 50 -14.73 -22.53 19.24
CA ALA A 50 -14.39 -23.40 20.37
C ALA A 50 -12.88 -23.66 20.48
N MET A 51 -12.21 -23.96 19.36
CA MET A 51 -10.76 -24.15 19.30
C MET A 51 -10.01 -22.88 19.71
N TYR A 52 -10.49 -21.71 19.30
CA TYR A 52 -9.86 -20.45 19.67
C TYR A 52 -9.88 -20.23 21.18
N TYR A 53 -11.03 -20.40 21.83
CA TYR A 53 -11.10 -20.27 23.29
C TYR A 53 -10.36 -21.40 24.02
N LEU A 54 -10.30 -22.61 23.47
CA LEU A 54 -9.44 -23.69 23.99
C LEU A 54 -7.97 -23.28 24.01
N SER A 55 -7.49 -22.65 22.94
CA SER A 55 -6.11 -22.13 22.89
C SER A 55 -5.87 -21.08 24.00
N LEU A 56 -6.83 -20.22 24.32
CA LEU A 56 -6.65 -19.20 25.36
C LEU A 56 -6.60 -19.77 26.78
N VAL A 57 -7.30 -20.89 27.03
CA VAL A 57 -7.35 -21.53 28.36
C VAL A 57 -6.36 -22.68 28.53
N SER A 58 -5.67 -23.08 27.44
CA SER A 58 -4.74 -24.20 27.46
C SER A 58 -3.53 -23.94 28.37
N PRO A 59 -3.08 -24.96 29.15
CA PRO A 59 -2.04 -24.82 30.16
C PRO A 59 -0.62 -24.64 29.59
N THR A 60 -0.34 -25.13 28.37
CA THR A 60 1.00 -25.12 27.79
C THR A 60 1.02 -24.41 26.43
N GLU A 61 2.07 -23.67 26.12
CA GLU A 61 2.19 -23.02 24.80
C GLU A 61 2.15 -24.01 23.63
N ALA A 62 2.63 -25.25 23.83
CA ALA A 62 2.58 -26.28 22.80
C ALA A 62 1.13 -26.63 22.41
N GLU A 63 0.26 -26.77 23.41
CA GLU A 63 -1.16 -27.02 23.20
C GLU A 63 -1.88 -25.79 22.65
N GLN A 64 -1.48 -24.58 23.07
CA GLN A 64 -1.96 -23.34 22.46
C GLN A 64 -1.65 -23.32 20.96
N ARG A 65 -0.40 -23.64 20.57
CA ARG A 65 0.01 -23.72 19.16
C ARG A 65 -0.79 -24.77 18.39
N ASP A 66 -0.96 -25.98 18.93
CA ASP A 66 -1.73 -27.05 18.27
C ASP A 66 -3.18 -26.63 17.94
N TRP A 67 -3.88 -26.00 18.88
CA TRP A 67 -5.23 -25.48 18.62
C TRP A 67 -5.25 -24.40 17.55
N ILE A 68 -4.26 -23.49 17.57
CA ILE A 68 -4.17 -22.39 16.60
C ILE A 68 -3.84 -22.91 15.20
N GLU A 69 -2.92 -23.87 15.08
CA GLU A 69 -2.59 -24.53 13.82
C GLU A 69 -3.79 -25.28 13.23
N LYS A 70 -4.61 -25.95 14.07
CA LYS A 70 -5.87 -26.57 13.63
C LYS A 70 -6.85 -25.55 13.06
N ILE A 71 -6.99 -24.38 13.71
CA ILE A 71 -7.85 -23.30 13.19
C ILE A 71 -7.33 -22.82 11.84
N LEU A 72 -6.03 -22.55 11.72
CA LEU A 72 -5.45 -22.03 10.47
C LEU A 72 -5.43 -23.07 9.34
N ALA A 73 -5.40 -24.36 9.67
CA ALA A 73 -5.60 -25.44 8.70
C ALA A 73 -7.05 -25.47 8.15
N MET A 74 -8.03 -25.08 8.96
CA MET A 74 -9.45 -24.99 8.56
C MET A 74 -9.78 -23.70 7.81
N ASP A 75 -9.37 -22.57 8.38
CA ASP A 75 -9.52 -21.25 7.79
C ASP A 75 -8.20 -20.48 7.93
N PRO A 76 -7.35 -20.51 6.89
CA PRO A 76 -6.11 -19.78 6.90
C PRO A 76 -6.31 -18.28 7.15
N THR A 77 -7.49 -17.70 6.91
CA THR A 77 -7.76 -16.25 6.99
C THR A 77 -8.26 -15.78 8.37
N GLU A 78 -8.36 -16.67 9.35
CA GLU A 78 -8.86 -16.35 10.70
C GLU A 78 -7.88 -15.41 11.44
N GLY A 79 -8.28 -14.15 11.61
CA GLY A 79 -7.39 -13.10 12.13
C GLY A 79 -7.02 -13.21 13.61
N ARG A 80 -7.88 -13.79 14.46
CA ARG A 80 -7.58 -13.99 15.89
C ARG A 80 -6.49 -15.05 16.07
N ALA A 81 -6.60 -16.16 15.35
CA ALA A 81 -5.65 -17.27 15.36
C ALA A 81 -4.28 -16.83 14.81
N ARG A 82 -4.25 -16.09 13.69
CA ARG A 82 -3.01 -15.49 13.15
C ARG A 82 -2.33 -14.58 14.15
N ARG A 83 -3.09 -13.69 14.80
CA ARG A 83 -2.55 -12.77 15.82
C ARG A 83 -1.96 -13.54 16.99
N GLN A 84 -2.67 -14.55 17.49
CA GLN A 84 -2.18 -15.36 18.61
C GLN A 84 -0.94 -16.17 18.23
N LEU A 85 -0.87 -16.68 17.00
CA LEU A 85 0.34 -17.34 16.49
C LEU A 85 1.54 -16.37 16.44
N ALA A 86 1.33 -15.13 15.98
CA ALA A 86 2.37 -14.11 15.94
C ALA A 86 2.89 -13.76 17.36
N ILE A 87 2.01 -13.74 18.36
CA ILE A 87 2.40 -13.57 19.78
C ILE A 87 3.22 -14.78 20.24
N LEU A 88 2.76 -16.01 19.95
CA LEU A 88 3.46 -17.25 20.31
C LEU A 88 4.82 -17.38 19.62
N ASN A 89 5.00 -16.80 18.44
CA ASN A 89 6.28 -16.76 17.72
C ASN A 89 7.21 -15.64 18.21
N GLY A 90 6.73 -14.73 19.06
CA GLY A 90 7.47 -13.53 19.46
C GLY A 90 7.57 -12.44 18.39
N GLU A 91 6.82 -12.58 17.29
CA GLU A 91 6.74 -11.59 16.22
C GLU A 91 5.89 -10.37 16.62
N LEU A 92 4.90 -10.58 17.50
CA LEU A 92 4.06 -9.52 18.06
C LEU A 92 4.21 -9.44 19.58
N GLN A 93 4.75 -8.32 20.06
CA GLN A 93 4.85 -8.01 21.48
C GLN A 93 3.50 -7.50 22.00
N THR A 94 3.00 -8.11 23.07
CA THR A 94 1.69 -7.80 23.66
C THR A 94 1.56 -6.34 24.09
N GLU A 95 2.66 -5.71 24.49
CA GLU A 95 2.73 -4.33 24.97
C GLU A 95 2.60 -3.31 23.83
N LYS A 96 2.85 -3.73 22.58
CA LYS A 96 2.73 -2.88 21.38
C LYS A 96 1.34 -2.92 20.76
N ILE A 97 0.47 -3.80 21.23
CA ILE A 97 -0.90 -3.91 20.73
C ILE A 97 -1.66 -2.65 21.17
N VAL A 98 -2.29 -1.96 20.21
CA VAL A 98 -3.04 -0.73 20.48
C VAL A 98 -4.22 -1.07 21.37
N ASP A 99 -4.23 -0.50 22.57
CA ASP A 99 -5.41 -0.47 23.44
C ASP A 99 -6.32 0.68 22.98
N PRO A 100 -7.55 0.39 22.50
CA PRO A 100 -8.49 1.44 22.06
C PRO A 100 -8.93 2.37 23.20
N ASP A 101 -8.87 1.91 24.46
CA ASP A 101 -9.20 2.71 25.64
C ASP A 101 -7.98 3.51 26.16
N HIS A 102 -6.77 3.10 25.75
CA HIS A 102 -5.52 3.74 26.13
C HIS A 102 -4.55 3.81 24.96
N LEU A 103 -4.78 4.77 24.06
CA LEU A 103 -3.89 5.00 22.91
C LEU A 103 -2.46 5.24 23.39
N PRO A 104 -1.47 4.45 22.94
CA PRO A 104 -0.09 4.69 23.30
C PRO A 104 0.35 6.05 22.76
N GLU A 105 1.10 6.82 23.56
CA GLU A 105 1.82 7.97 23.03
C GLU A 105 2.73 7.49 21.90
N GLN A 106 2.81 8.25 20.81
CA GLN A 106 3.71 7.94 19.70
C GLN A 106 5.15 8.05 20.19
N VAL A 107 5.73 6.91 20.61
CA VAL A 107 7.12 6.84 21.06
C VAL A 107 8.02 6.79 19.83
N ALA A 108 8.91 7.77 19.69
CA ALA A 108 9.89 7.79 18.61
C ALA A 108 10.90 6.65 18.76
N GLN A 109 10.93 5.68 17.85
CA GLN A 109 12.06 4.75 17.74
C GLN A 109 13.28 5.46 17.17
N GLN A 110 14.41 5.25 17.82
CA GLN A 110 15.70 5.72 17.37
C GLN A 110 16.14 4.88 16.17
N ILE A 111 16.31 5.52 15.01
CA ILE A 111 17.03 4.90 13.90
C ILE A 111 18.46 4.67 14.40
N PRO A 112 19.02 3.44 14.32
CA PRO A 112 20.44 3.25 14.58
C PRO A 112 21.20 4.23 13.69
N THR A 113 22.05 5.07 14.28
CA THR A 113 22.99 5.95 13.58
C THR A 113 24.00 5.10 12.82
N ASN A 114 23.53 4.43 11.77
CA ASN A 114 24.34 3.54 10.97
C ASN A 114 25.13 4.42 10.00
N ASP A 115 26.42 4.56 10.28
CA ASP A 115 27.49 5.12 9.44
C ASP A 115 27.03 6.05 8.32
N LEU A 116 27.08 7.36 8.57
CA LEU A 116 27.07 8.40 7.53
C LEU A 116 28.27 8.18 6.60
N LYS A 117 28.12 7.29 5.60
CA LYS A 117 29.14 7.04 4.59
C LYS A 117 29.23 8.24 3.66
N GLN A 118 30.29 9.03 3.80
CA GLN A 118 30.64 10.07 2.84
C GLN A 118 31.14 9.42 1.54
N PHE A 119 30.52 9.78 0.42
CA PHE A 119 30.92 9.33 -0.91
C PHE A 119 31.88 10.35 -1.54
N ILE A 120 33.17 10.08 -1.38
CA ILE A 120 34.26 10.92 -1.88
C ILE A 120 34.83 10.31 -3.16
N CYS A 121 35.03 11.13 -4.17
CA CYS A 121 35.57 10.71 -5.45
C CYS A 121 37.02 10.23 -5.27
N PRO A 122 37.36 8.98 -5.64
CA PRO A 122 38.71 8.46 -5.49
C PRO A 122 39.73 9.17 -6.42
N GLN A 123 39.25 9.79 -7.50
CA GLN A 123 40.10 10.48 -8.47
C GLN A 123 40.46 11.93 -8.09
N CYS A 124 39.52 12.71 -7.56
CA CYS A 124 39.71 14.15 -7.32
C CYS A 124 39.34 14.64 -5.92
N GLY A 125 38.87 13.74 -5.03
CA GLY A 125 38.39 14.12 -3.70
C GLY A 125 37.07 14.90 -3.70
N GLY A 126 36.46 15.16 -4.86
CA GLY A 126 35.17 15.83 -4.99
C GLY A 126 34.01 14.98 -4.48
N ARG A 127 32.88 15.63 -4.17
CA ARG A 127 31.65 14.94 -3.80
C ARG A 127 31.17 14.04 -4.94
N MET A 128 30.76 12.81 -4.61
CA MET A 128 30.05 11.96 -5.55
C MET A 128 28.54 11.95 -5.26
N THR A 129 27.76 11.92 -6.33
CA THR A 129 26.30 11.87 -6.32
C THR A 129 25.83 10.66 -7.09
N PHE A 130 24.68 10.09 -6.72
CA PHE A 130 24.14 8.98 -7.50
C PHE A 130 23.74 9.47 -8.89
N ALA A 131 24.14 8.73 -9.91
CA ALA A 131 23.53 8.86 -11.23
C ALA A 131 22.05 8.49 -11.12
N ALA A 132 21.25 8.95 -12.10
CA ALA A 132 19.84 8.60 -12.19
C ALA A 132 19.62 7.08 -12.01
N ASP A 133 20.46 6.26 -12.64
CA ASP A 133 20.42 4.79 -12.59
C ASP A 133 20.51 4.17 -11.19
N GLY A 134 20.95 4.94 -10.18
CA GLY A 134 21.11 4.51 -8.80
C GLY A 134 22.04 3.31 -8.59
N GLN A 135 22.86 3.00 -9.58
CA GLN A 135 23.88 1.94 -9.56
C GLN A 135 25.29 2.51 -9.69
N SER A 136 25.40 3.74 -10.20
CA SER A 136 26.65 4.45 -10.34
C SER A 136 26.65 5.75 -9.53
N LEU A 137 27.83 6.08 -9.00
CA LEU A 137 28.14 7.37 -8.42
C LEU A 137 28.85 8.20 -9.48
N VAL A 138 28.40 9.41 -9.76
CA VAL A 138 29.02 10.41 -10.63
C VAL A 138 29.64 11.49 -9.75
N CYS A 139 30.90 11.84 -9.99
CA CYS A 139 31.50 12.99 -9.32
C CYS A 139 30.97 14.31 -9.92
N GLU A 140 30.47 15.23 -9.09
CA GLU A 140 30.01 16.55 -9.53
C GLU A 140 31.14 17.44 -10.08
N ASN A 141 32.39 17.14 -9.70
CA ASN A 141 33.55 17.96 -10.06
C ASN A 141 34.31 17.43 -11.29
N CYS A 142 34.52 16.11 -11.38
CA CYS A 142 35.33 15.52 -12.46
C CYS A 142 34.57 14.50 -13.32
N GLU A 143 33.27 14.35 -13.10
CA GLU A 143 32.35 13.49 -13.86
C GLU A 143 32.69 12.00 -13.90
N VAL A 144 33.71 11.55 -13.15
CA VAL A 144 34.07 10.13 -13.08
C VAL A 144 32.93 9.31 -12.49
N LYS A 145 32.68 8.15 -13.09
CA LYS A 145 31.67 7.18 -12.67
C LYS A 145 32.32 6.06 -11.87
N SER A 146 31.80 5.79 -10.68
CA SER A 146 32.12 4.59 -9.90
C SER A 146 30.90 3.67 -9.89
N LEU A 147 31.06 2.44 -10.39
CA LEU A 147 30.05 1.40 -10.30
C LEU A 147 30.03 0.84 -8.88
N ARG A 148 28.83 0.66 -8.30
CA ARG A 148 28.66 -0.04 -7.04
C ARG A 148 28.20 -1.47 -7.29
N GLY A 149 28.53 -2.36 -6.34
CA GLY A 149 27.85 -3.66 -6.25
C GLY A 149 26.36 -3.42 -6.01
N LYS A 150 25.50 -4.20 -6.69
CA LYS A 150 24.05 -4.12 -6.53
C LYS A 150 23.70 -4.13 -5.03
N PRO A 151 22.83 -3.23 -4.54
CA PRO A 151 22.27 -3.37 -3.20
C PRO A 151 21.60 -4.75 -3.09
N GLY A 152 21.50 -5.26 -1.86
CA GLY A 152 20.89 -6.57 -1.60
C GLY A 152 19.53 -6.68 -2.29
N THR A 153 19.25 -7.82 -2.92
CA THR A 153 18.03 -8.03 -3.71
C THR A 153 16.79 -8.32 -2.86
N ARG A 154 16.92 -8.39 -1.53
CA ARG A 154 15.82 -8.76 -0.66
C ARG A 154 14.97 -7.53 -0.34
N ILE A 155 13.86 -7.40 -1.03
CA ILE A 155 12.77 -6.50 -0.66
C ILE A 155 12.02 -7.17 0.49
N GLU A 156 11.91 -6.49 1.62
CA GLU A 156 11.17 -6.98 2.78
C GLU A 156 9.74 -6.43 2.75
N GLU A 157 8.79 -7.34 2.89
CA GLU A 157 7.37 -7.03 3.03
C GLU A 157 6.98 -7.11 4.50
N THR A 158 6.08 -6.21 4.90
CA THR A 158 5.60 -6.16 6.29
C THR A 158 4.30 -6.94 6.42
N ASN A 159 4.19 -7.76 7.47
CA ASN A 159 2.96 -8.49 7.76
C ASN A 159 1.86 -7.51 8.20
N PHE A 160 0.76 -7.47 7.43
CA PHE A 160 -0.30 -6.49 7.65
C PHE A 160 -1.04 -6.70 8.98
N PHE A 161 -1.22 -7.94 9.42
CA PHE A 161 -1.94 -8.27 10.65
C PHE A 161 -1.22 -7.77 11.89
N ILE A 162 0.11 -7.93 11.90
CA ILE A 162 0.96 -7.45 12.99
C ILE A 162 0.93 -5.93 13.00
N SER A 163 1.14 -5.28 11.85
CA SER A 163 1.14 -3.82 11.76
C SER A 163 -0.18 -3.19 12.17
N LEU A 164 -1.33 -3.76 11.78
CA LEU A 164 -2.65 -3.23 12.16
C LEU A 164 -2.95 -3.45 13.65
N ALA A 165 -2.40 -4.51 14.25
CA ALA A 165 -2.51 -4.70 15.70
C ALA A 165 -1.69 -3.66 16.48
N THR A 166 -0.65 -3.08 15.86
CA THR A 166 0.20 -2.05 16.45
C THR A 166 -0.15 -0.65 15.93
N GLY A 167 0.47 0.39 16.51
CA GLY A 167 0.31 1.76 16.01
C GLY A 167 0.82 1.96 14.58
N GLN A 168 1.65 1.08 14.04
CA GLN A 168 2.32 1.25 12.75
C GLN A 168 1.34 1.25 11.56
N GLY A 169 0.32 0.39 11.57
CA GLY A 169 -0.68 0.33 10.49
C GLY A 169 -1.61 1.54 10.42
N HIS A 170 -1.68 2.30 11.51
CA HIS A 170 -2.56 3.47 11.67
C HIS A 170 -1.80 4.81 11.65
N SER A 171 -0.47 4.77 11.74
CA SER A 171 0.36 5.96 11.81
C SER A 171 0.62 6.55 10.43
N LYS A 172 0.67 7.88 10.37
CA LYS A 172 1.26 8.61 9.24
C LYS A 172 2.78 8.64 9.39
N ALA A 173 3.50 9.00 8.34
CA ALA A 173 4.95 9.19 8.47
C ALA A 173 5.22 10.39 9.37
N VAL A 174 6.05 10.19 10.40
CA VAL A 174 6.43 11.24 11.32
C VAL A 174 7.95 11.21 11.55
N ASN A 175 8.84 11.27 10.56
CA ASN A 175 10.30 11.48 10.78
C ASN A 175 11.15 11.71 9.51
N THR A 176 12.40 12.11 9.70
CA THR A 176 13.35 12.78 8.78
C THR A 176 12.95 14.24 8.62
N GLN A 177 13.77 15.09 7.98
CA GLN A 177 13.46 16.51 7.78
C GLN A 177 12.20 16.65 6.91
N ILE A 178 11.03 16.37 7.50
CA ILE A 178 9.73 16.49 6.88
C ILE A 178 9.40 17.96 6.93
N SER A 179 9.43 18.58 5.76
CA SER A 179 9.00 19.95 5.61
C SER A 179 7.57 19.96 5.09
N LEU A 180 6.65 20.47 5.91
CA LEU A 180 5.28 20.74 5.48
C LEU A 180 5.26 22.00 4.61
N CYS A 181 4.83 21.86 3.36
CA CYS A 181 4.60 22.99 2.49
C CYS A 181 3.39 23.80 2.95
N ALA A 182 3.57 25.04 3.41
CA ALA A 182 2.47 25.96 3.74
C ALA A 182 1.54 26.30 2.55
N GLY A 183 2.01 26.15 1.30
CA GLY A 183 1.22 26.45 0.10
C GLY A 183 0.24 25.32 -0.26
N CYS A 184 0.74 24.08 -0.40
CA CYS A 184 -0.09 22.94 -0.80
C CYS A 184 -0.40 21.94 0.31
N GLY A 185 0.23 22.06 1.48
CA GLY A 185 0.03 21.17 2.63
C GLY A 185 0.66 19.78 2.47
N VAL A 186 1.62 19.61 1.56
CA VAL A 186 2.34 18.33 1.37
C VAL A 186 3.55 18.24 2.27
N GLU A 187 3.80 17.05 2.77
CA GLU A 187 4.95 16.70 3.58
C GLU A 187 6.04 16.09 2.69
N PHE A 188 7.23 16.69 2.72
CA PHE A 188 8.37 16.22 1.94
C PHE A 188 9.54 15.86 2.83
N ILE A 189 10.15 14.71 2.56
CA ILE A 189 11.45 14.32 3.07
C ILE A 189 12.51 15.08 2.26
N ILE A 190 13.16 16.05 2.92
CA ILE A 190 14.19 16.90 2.32
C ILE A 190 15.58 16.39 2.71
N PRO A 191 16.56 16.39 1.78
CA PRO A 191 17.95 16.07 2.10
C PRO A 191 18.56 16.98 3.19
N VAL A 192 19.32 16.39 4.13
CA VAL A 192 19.83 17.04 5.35
C VAL A 192 20.73 18.27 5.11
N LEU A 193 21.43 18.32 3.98
CA LEU A 193 22.36 19.39 3.61
C LEU A 193 21.71 20.50 2.75
N GLN A 194 20.42 20.40 2.46
CA GLN A 194 19.71 21.36 1.63
C GLN A 194 19.34 22.60 2.47
N LEU A 195 19.82 23.78 2.06
CA LEU A 195 19.55 25.05 2.76
C LEU A 195 18.23 25.70 2.35
N SER A 196 17.76 25.38 1.13
CA SER A 196 16.52 25.89 0.57
C SER A 196 15.91 24.90 -0.40
N TRP A 197 14.60 24.88 -0.49
CA TRP A 197 13.87 24.02 -1.44
C TRP A 197 12.66 24.75 -2.00
N GLN A 198 12.22 24.28 -3.17
CA GLN A 198 11.01 24.73 -3.82
C GLN A 198 10.04 23.56 -3.90
N CYS A 199 8.77 23.80 -3.57
CA CYS A 199 7.75 22.76 -3.63
C CYS A 199 7.50 22.32 -5.10
N PRO A 200 7.57 21.02 -5.41
CA PRO A 200 7.35 20.49 -6.76
C PRO A 200 5.88 20.57 -7.22
N PHE A 201 4.95 20.85 -6.30
CA PHE A 201 3.52 20.89 -6.57
C PHE A 201 2.92 22.29 -6.60
N CYS A 202 3.43 23.25 -5.81
CA CYS A 202 2.87 24.60 -5.76
C CYS A 202 3.92 25.70 -5.80
N GLU A 203 5.17 25.33 -6.06
CA GLU A 203 6.28 26.26 -6.34
C GLU A 203 6.66 27.20 -5.19
N SER A 204 6.08 27.02 -4.01
CA SER A 204 6.43 27.80 -2.82
C SER A 204 7.89 27.54 -2.42
N ASN A 205 8.62 28.62 -2.13
CA ASN A 205 10.03 28.57 -1.74
C ASN A 205 10.18 28.60 -0.23
N TYR A 206 11.08 27.78 0.29
CA TYR A 206 11.33 27.66 1.73
C TYR A 206 12.84 27.67 2.01
N ALA A 207 13.22 28.38 3.08
CA ALA A 207 14.52 28.18 3.73
C ALA A 207 14.38 27.05 4.75
N VAL A 208 15.29 26.08 4.74
CA VAL A 208 15.24 24.94 5.66
C VAL A 208 15.66 25.40 7.04
N VAL A 209 14.70 25.46 7.96
CA VAL A 209 14.97 25.58 9.39
C VAL A 209 14.86 24.17 9.96
N GLN A 210 15.97 23.64 10.47
CA GLN A 210 15.98 22.31 11.08
C GLN A 210 14.90 22.23 12.16
N LYS A 211 13.97 21.29 12.01
CA LYS A 211 12.94 21.01 13.00
C LYS A 211 12.80 19.51 13.18
N GLU A 212 12.73 19.14 14.46
CA GLU A 212 12.48 17.86 15.15
C GLU A 212 12.45 16.53 14.37
N GLU A 213 13.04 15.51 15.01
CA GLU A 213 13.09 14.10 14.62
C GLU A 213 12.00 13.28 15.36
N ARG A 214 11.22 12.42 14.68
CA ARG A 214 10.25 11.44 15.26
C ARG A 214 10.29 9.99 14.67
N GLU A 215 9.25 9.25 14.26
CA GLU A 215 9.41 7.92 13.56
C GLU A 215 8.66 7.79 12.19
N ILE A 216 9.29 7.20 11.15
CA ILE A 216 8.64 6.83 9.86
C ILE A 216 8.67 5.33 9.62
N LEU A 217 7.64 4.82 8.93
CA LEU A 217 7.78 3.56 8.22
C LEU A 217 8.67 3.81 6.99
N LEU A 218 9.83 3.16 6.96
CA LEU A 218 10.75 3.26 5.83
C LEU A 218 10.17 2.54 4.61
N PRO A 219 10.38 3.06 3.39
CA PRO A 219 10.07 2.31 2.19
C PRO A 219 10.79 0.97 2.20
N GLY A 220 10.10 -0.09 1.75
CA GLY A 220 10.72 -1.41 1.55
C GLY A 220 11.44 -1.50 0.21
N ALA A 221 10.96 -0.74 -0.79
CA ALA A 221 11.51 -0.74 -2.14
C ALA A 221 11.36 0.61 -2.84
N LEU A 222 12.08 0.77 -3.95
CA LEU A 222 11.90 1.88 -4.88
C LEU A 222 12.22 1.47 -6.31
N ILE A 223 11.74 2.25 -7.27
CA ILE A 223 12.18 2.18 -8.67
C ILE A 223 13.24 3.27 -8.88
N PRO A 224 14.47 2.96 -9.34
CA PRO A 224 15.47 4.00 -9.60
C PRO A 224 15.06 4.90 -10.76
N PHE A 225 15.52 6.16 -10.76
CA PHE A 225 15.39 7.00 -11.95
C PHE A 225 16.10 6.29 -13.13
N SER A 226 15.49 6.28 -14.31
CA SER A 226 16.16 5.79 -15.52
C SER A 226 16.39 6.92 -16.52
N LEU A 227 15.54 7.96 -16.45
CA LEU A 227 15.64 9.15 -17.28
C LEU A 227 16.32 10.30 -16.54
N THR A 228 17.24 10.95 -17.24
CA THR A 228 17.83 12.21 -16.81
C THR A 228 16.88 13.38 -17.05
N GLU A 229 17.10 14.51 -16.36
CA GLU A 229 16.31 15.73 -16.53
C GLU A 229 16.26 16.19 -17.99
N SER A 230 17.39 16.15 -18.70
CA SER A 230 17.47 16.52 -20.12
C SER A 230 16.60 15.63 -21.01
N GLN A 231 16.52 14.33 -20.71
CA GLN A 231 15.68 13.40 -21.46
C GLN A 231 14.19 13.66 -21.17
N ALA A 232 13.82 13.85 -19.90
CA ALA A 232 12.47 14.21 -19.51
C ALA A 232 12.03 15.54 -20.13
N TYR A 233 12.91 16.55 -20.13
CA TYR A 233 12.66 17.85 -20.76
C TYR A 233 12.45 17.73 -22.28
N LYS A 234 13.22 16.89 -22.98
CA LYS A 234 12.98 16.61 -24.41
C LYS A 234 11.60 16.00 -24.65
N THR A 235 11.16 15.09 -23.78
CA THR A 235 9.82 14.51 -23.85
C THR A 235 8.74 15.56 -23.63
N LEU A 236 8.90 16.42 -22.62
CA LEU A 236 8.00 17.54 -22.34
C LEU A 236 7.84 18.46 -23.55
N ILE A 237 8.96 18.91 -24.14
CA ILE A 237 8.94 19.81 -25.29
C ILE A 237 8.32 19.14 -26.53
N ARG A 238 8.60 17.85 -26.75
CA ARG A 238 7.98 17.12 -27.87
C ARG A 238 6.47 17.04 -27.70
N TRP A 239 5.99 16.72 -26.50
CA TRP A 239 4.57 16.72 -26.17
C TRP A 239 3.94 18.10 -26.36
N TRP A 240 4.61 19.15 -25.87
CA TRP A 240 4.11 20.51 -25.94
C TRP A 240 4.02 21.07 -27.35
N LYS A 241 5.00 20.78 -28.21
CA LYS A 241 4.98 21.19 -29.62
C LYS A 241 3.80 20.61 -30.41
N GLY A 242 3.20 19.53 -29.91
CA GLY A 242 1.98 18.96 -30.49
C GLY A 242 0.68 19.62 -29.99
N SER A 243 0.74 20.55 -29.03
CA SER A 243 -0.43 21.23 -28.48
C SER A 243 -0.82 22.45 -29.32
N GLN A 244 -2.09 22.83 -29.30
CA GLN A 244 -2.59 24.02 -29.99
C GLN A 244 -2.08 25.32 -29.34
N ASP A 245 -1.78 25.27 -28.04
CA ASP A 245 -1.35 26.42 -27.24
C ASP A 245 0.18 26.55 -27.13
N ALA A 246 0.93 25.80 -27.96
CA ALA A 246 2.38 25.65 -27.87
C ALA A 246 3.16 26.98 -27.79
N ASN A 247 2.63 28.04 -28.38
CA ASN A 247 3.26 29.36 -28.45
C ASN A 247 2.97 30.27 -27.24
N ALA A 248 2.01 29.91 -26.38
CA ALA A 248 1.57 30.74 -25.25
C ALA A 248 2.03 30.20 -23.89
N GLY A 249 2.21 28.88 -23.77
CA GLY A 249 2.56 28.24 -22.50
C GLY A 249 4.03 28.37 -22.13
N LYS A 250 4.27 28.46 -20.82
CA LYS A 250 5.61 28.41 -20.23
C LYS A 250 5.69 27.24 -19.25
N PHE A 251 6.86 26.65 -19.15
CA PHE A 251 7.15 25.63 -18.14
C PHE A 251 8.00 26.25 -17.04
N GLU A 252 7.63 25.98 -15.80
CA GLU A 252 8.50 26.23 -14.66
C GLU A 252 9.67 25.24 -14.62
N ALA A 253 10.56 25.41 -13.64
CA ALA A 253 11.69 24.51 -13.45
C ALA A 253 11.21 23.06 -13.20
N MET A 254 11.80 22.12 -13.94
CA MET A 254 11.53 20.69 -13.76
C MET A 254 12.24 20.19 -12.49
N GLN A 255 11.55 19.37 -11.71
CA GLN A 255 12.07 18.81 -10.47
C GLN A 255 11.86 17.30 -10.44
N GLY A 256 12.89 16.53 -10.07
CA GLY A 256 12.74 15.10 -9.83
C GLY A 256 12.37 14.84 -8.38
N ILE A 257 11.35 14.02 -8.18
CA ILE A 257 10.82 13.65 -6.87
C ILE A 257 10.46 12.17 -6.83
N TYR A 258 10.55 11.57 -5.65
CA TYR A 258 9.98 10.25 -5.37
C TYR A 258 8.57 10.40 -4.82
N LEU A 259 7.62 9.67 -5.41
CA LEU A 259 6.24 9.62 -4.93
C LEU A 259 5.94 8.28 -4.23
N PRO A 260 5.21 8.30 -3.09
CA PRO A 260 4.93 7.10 -2.32
C PRO A 260 3.69 6.35 -2.83
N ILE A 261 3.83 5.03 -2.92
CA ILE A 261 2.79 4.08 -3.32
C ILE A 261 2.78 2.93 -2.32
N TRP A 262 1.60 2.52 -1.88
CA TRP A 262 1.44 1.26 -1.15
C TRP A 262 1.23 0.12 -2.13
N THR A 263 1.89 -1.00 -1.90
CA THR A 263 1.51 -2.27 -2.52
C THR A 263 1.04 -3.25 -1.45
N PHE A 264 0.04 -4.06 -1.81
CA PHE A 264 -0.65 -4.96 -0.89
C PHE A 264 -0.82 -6.33 -1.52
N ASP A 265 -0.52 -7.37 -0.75
CA ASP A 265 -0.84 -8.73 -1.14
C ASP A 265 -2.19 -9.09 -0.57
N ILE A 266 -3.13 -9.45 -1.44
CA ILE A 266 -4.51 -9.75 -1.08
C ILE A 266 -4.78 -11.21 -1.37
N GLY A 267 -5.11 -11.97 -0.32
CA GLY A 267 -5.38 -13.40 -0.41
C GLY A 267 -6.73 -13.78 0.18
N GLY A 268 -7.17 -14.98 -0.15
CA GLY A 268 -8.28 -15.65 0.53
C GLY A 268 -9.32 -16.21 -0.41
N PHE A 269 -10.58 -16.11 -0.01
CA PHE A 269 -11.70 -16.74 -0.71
C PHE A 269 -12.87 -15.78 -0.91
N ILE A 270 -13.48 -15.84 -2.08
CA ILE A 270 -14.72 -15.15 -2.41
C ILE A 270 -15.80 -16.18 -2.67
N ASP A 271 -16.88 -16.11 -1.90
CA ASP A 271 -18.11 -16.81 -2.24
C ASP A 271 -18.94 -15.89 -3.15
N TRP A 272 -19.35 -16.40 -4.31
CA TRP A 272 -20.15 -15.65 -5.27
C TRP A 272 -21.45 -16.37 -5.58
N GLN A 273 -22.46 -15.57 -5.91
CA GLN A 273 -23.73 -16.04 -6.43
C GLN A 273 -24.22 -15.09 -7.54
N LEU A 274 -24.83 -15.66 -8.57
CA LEU A 274 -25.41 -14.93 -9.70
C LEU A 274 -26.52 -15.77 -10.34
N GLU A 275 -27.25 -15.19 -11.28
CA GLU A 275 -28.14 -15.94 -12.17
C GLU A 275 -27.65 -15.83 -13.62
N ILE A 276 -27.54 -16.97 -14.31
CA ILE A 276 -27.26 -17.01 -15.74
C ILE A 276 -28.53 -17.23 -16.54
N LYS A 277 -28.58 -16.70 -17.77
CA LYS A 277 -29.70 -16.89 -18.69
C LYS A 277 -29.43 -18.05 -19.66
N GLU A 278 -30.22 -19.12 -19.54
CA GLU A 278 -30.20 -20.27 -20.47
C GLU A 278 -31.62 -20.56 -20.95
N ASN A 279 -31.81 -20.82 -22.25
CA ASN A 279 -33.12 -21.17 -22.82
C ASN A 279 -34.28 -20.23 -22.39
N ARG A 280 -33.99 -18.92 -22.29
CA ARG A 280 -34.91 -17.86 -21.82
C ARG A 280 -35.34 -17.96 -20.35
N GLN A 281 -34.75 -18.86 -19.57
CA GLN A 281 -34.94 -18.99 -18.13
C GLN A 281 -33.68 -18.55 -17.37
N TRP A 282 -33.86 -18.14 -16.11
CA TRP A 282 -32.77 -17.74 -15.23
C TRP A 282 -32.47 -18.88 -14.26
N TYR A 283 -31.20 -19.26 -14.16
CA TYR A 283 -30.75 -20.31 -13.26
C TYR A 283 -29.73 -19.77 -12.25
N PRO A 284 -29.93 -19.99 -10.95
CA PRO A 284 -28.97 -19.56 -9.95
C PRO A 284 -27.70 -20.42 -10.02
N GLN A 285 -26.56 -19.75 -9.92
CA GLN A 285 -25.25 -20.37 -9.76
C GLN A 285 -24.54 -19.73 -8.57
N SER A 286 -23.79 -20.55 -7.85
CA SER A 286 -22.95 -20.08 -6.76
C SER A 286 -21.73 -20.98 -6.62
N SER A 287 -20.61 -20.39 -6.21
CA SER A 287 -19.38 -21.13 -5.95
C SER A 287 -18.46 -20.34 -5.04
N THR A 288 -17.35 -20.95 -4.65
CA THR A 288 -16.25 -20.31 -3.92
C THR A 288 -15.02 -20.29 -4.81
N LYS A 289 -14.37 -19.13 -4.91
CA LYS A 289 -13.12 -18.94 -5.66
C LYS A 289 -12.00 -18.54 -4.70
N ALA A 290 -10.87 -19.22 -4.76
CA ALA A 290 -9.65 -18.77 -4.12
C ALA A 290 -9.04 -17.61 -4.95
N ILE A 291 -8.61 -16.55 -4.27
CA ILE A 291 -7.99 -15.39 -4.91
C ILE A 291 -6.63 -15.11 -4.28
N PHE A 292 -5.70 -14.67 -5.12
CA PHE A 292 -4.44 -14.10 -4.69
C PHE A 292 -4.05 -13.00 -5.68
N TYR A 293 -3.84 -11.80 -5.15
CA TYR A 293 -3.33 -10.65 -5.88
C TYR A 293 -2.03 -10.24 -5.22
N ASP A 294 -0.95 -10.39 -5.98
CA ASP A 294 0.39 -9.94 -5.62
C ASP A 294 0.54 -8.46 -6.03
N ASP A 295 0.96 -7.61 -5.10
CA ASP A 295 1.22 -6.19 -5.31
C ASP A 295 0.06 -5.37 -5.90
N MET A 296 -1.10 -5.38 -5.23
CA MET A 296 -2.19 -4.42 -5.47
C MET A 296 -1.77 -3.01 -5.08
N ARG A 297 -1.75 -2.09 -6.05
CA ARG A 297 -1.14 -0.76 -5.92
C ARG A 297 -2.17 0.28 -5.54
N VAL A 298 -1.87 1.08 -4.54
CA VAL A 298 -2.71 2.19 -4.08
C VAL A 298 -1.82 3.41 -3.82
N PRO A 299 -2.20 4.61 -4.29
CA PRO A 299 -1.51 5.84 -3.94
C PRO A 299 -1.38 6.03 -2.43
N ALA A 300 -0.18 6.39 -1.95
CA ALA A 300 0.03 6.74 -0.54
C ALA A 300 -0.07 8.25 -0.29
N THR A 301 -0.47 9.02 -1.32
CA THR A 301 -0.72 10.47 -1.27
C THR A 301 -2.14 10.79 -1.75
N ARG A 302 -2.77 11.80 -1.15
CA ARG A 302 -4.04 12.38 -1.60
C ARG A 302 -3.87 13.46 -2.68
N LYS A 303 -2.64 13.81 -3.05
CA LYS A 303 -2.34 14.92 -3.97
C LYS A 303 -2.38 14.45 -5.41
N CYS A 304 -2.90 15.34 -6.26
CA CYS A 304 -3.07 15.08 -7.69
C CYS A 304 -3.64 13.68 -8.02
N PRO A 305 -4.77 13.27 -7.38
CA PRO A 305 -5.24 11.87 -7.44
C PRO A 305 -5.55 11.39 -8.86
N ARG A 306 -5.92 12.31 -9.76
CA ARG A 306 -6.14 12.02 -11.19
C ARG A 306 -4.86 11.57 -11.88
N LEU A 307 -3.78 12.34 -11.75
CA LEU A 307 -2.50 12.02 -12.38
C LEU A 307 -1.82 10.82 -11.74
N MET A 308 -2.00 10.66 -10.42
CA MET A 308 -1.30 9.62 -9.68
C MET A 308 -1.70 8.21 -10.14
N ASN A 309 -2.99 7.95 -10.41
CA ASN A 309 -3.43 6.64 -10.87
C ASN A 309 -2.84 6.27 -12.24
N ASP A 310 -2.88 7.20 -13.20
CA ASP A 310 -2.33 6.98 -14.54
C ASP A 310 -0.81 6.77 -14.48
N LEU A 311 -0.14 7.59 -13.66
CA LEU A 311 1.29 7.50 -13.44
C LEU A 311 1.66 6.16 -12.78
N MET A 312 0.96 5.74 -11.71
CA MET A 312 1.18 4.47 -11.02
C MET A 312 1.03 3.27 -11.97
N ASN A 313 0.00 3.29 -12.83
CA ASN A 313 -0.25 2.23 -13.81
C ASN A 313 0.76 2.24 -14.99
N SER A 314 1.61 3.27 -15.05
CA SER A 314 2.56 3.43 -16.15
C SER A 314 3.93 2.80 -15.90
N TYR A 315 4.26 2.46 -14.64
CA TYR A 315 5.55 1.87 -14.27
C TYR A 315 5.62 0.36 -14.50
N ASP A 316 6.85 -0.10 -14.75
CA ASP A 316 7.24 -1.49 -14.64
C ASP A 316 7.82 -1.75 -13.22
N PHE A 317 7.08 -2.49 -12.41
CA PHE A 317 7.46 -2.80 -11.03
C PHE A 317 8.45 -3.98 -10.93
N ASP A 318 8.75 -4.68 -12.03
CA ASP A 318 9.80 -5.71 -12.03
C ASP A 318 11.20 -5.08 -11.85
N ALA A 319 11.32 -3.76 -12.06
CA ALA A 319 12.53 -2.99 -11.83
C ALA A 319 12.72 -2.53 -10.37
N LEU A 320 11.89 -3.00 -9.43
CA LEU A 320 12.03 -2.67 -8.02
C LEU A 320 13.38 -3.12 -7.45
N VAL A 321 13.97 -2.26 -6.63
CA VAL A 321 15.15 -2.57 -5.81
C VAL A 321 14.82 -2.34 -4.34
N ALA A 322 15.49 -3.07 -3.46
CA ALA A 322 15.40 -2.82 -2.02
C ALA A 322 15.79 -1.36 -1.71
N PHE A 323 15.03 -0.74 -0.81
CA PHE A 323 15.27 0.66 -0.44
C PHE A 323 16.64 0.82 0.23
N ASP A 324 17.40 1.82 -0.22
CA ASP A 324 18.59 2.34 0.45
C ASP A 324 18.46 3.86 0.48
N TYR A 325 18.70 4.48 1.64
CA TYR A 325 18.68 5.94 1.80
C TYR A 325 19.56 6.68 0.79
N GLN A 326 20.57 6.01 0.25
CA GLN A 326 21.44 6.51 -0.80
C GLN A 326 20.70 6.94 -2.07
N TYR A 327 19.56 6.32 -2.40
CA TYR A 327 18.74 6.74 -3.54
C TYR A 327 18.05 8.09 -3.32
N LEU A 328 17.91 8.55 -2.08
CA LEU A 328 17.38 9.87 -1.75
C LEU A 328 18.48 10.95 -1.73
N VAL A 329 19.74 10.57 -1.98
CA VAL A 329 20.83 11.53 -2.11
C VAL A 329 20.58 12.37 -3.37
N ASN A 330 20.18 13.63 -3.14
CA ASN A 330 19.79 14.65 -4.13
C ASN A 330 18.37 14.57 -4.71
N TRP A 331 17.53 13.68 -4.21
CA TRP A 331 16.13 13.60 -4.62
C TRP A 331 15.23 13.83 -3.43
N MET A 332 14.23 14.71 -3.59
CA MET A 332 13.16 14.83 -2.59
C MET A 332 12.25 13.61 -2.69
N ALA A 333 11.73 13.15 -1.56
CA ALA A 333 10.65 12.17 -1.53
C ALA A 333 9.43 12.77 -0.85
N GLU A 334 8.25 12.60 -1.44
CA GLU A 334 7.01 12.87 -0.73
C GLU A 334 6.82 11.81 0.36
N SER A 335 6.40 12.27 1.54
CA SER A 335 5.98 11.44 2.65
C SER A 335 4.57 10.89 2.41
N TYR A 336 4.23 9.72 2.96
CA TYR A 336 2.87 9.19 2.83
C TYR A 336 1.89 9.90 3.76
N ASP A 337 0.75 10.35 3.22
CA ASP A 337 -0.34 11.00 3.98
C ASP A 337 -1.56 10.08 4.20
N VAL A 338 -1.63 8.98 3.44
CA VAL A 338 -2.61 7.90 3.59
C VAL A 338 -1.97 6.76 4.41
N PRO A 339 -2.47 6.48 5.63
CA PRO A 339 -2.02 5.33 6.42
C PRO A 339 -2.26 4.00 5.70
N ALA A 340 -1.42 3.00 5.97
CA ALA A 340 -1.53 1.67 5.36
C ALA A 340 -2.91 1.02 5.59
N GLY A 341 -3.51 1.19 6.78
CA GLY A 341 -4.86 0.70 7.07
C GLY A 341 -5.95 1.29 6.18
N ASP A 342 -5.89 2.59 5.88
CA ASP A 342 -6.83 3.26 4.97
C ASP A 342 -6.61 2.82 3.52
N ALA A 343 -5.33 2.73 3.11
CA ALA A 343 -4.96 2.28 1.77
C ALA A 343 -5.34 0.81 1.52
N ALA A 344 -5.28 -0.05 2.54
CA ALA A 344 -5.71 -1.45 2.48
C ALA A 344 -7.20 -1.60 2.15
N ILE A 345 -8.06 -0.68 2.63
CA ILE A 345 -9.49 -0.66 2.27
C ILE A 345 -9.65 -0.41 0.77
N SER A 346 -8.88 0.55 0.22
CA SER A 346 -8.87 0.84 -1.21
C SER A 346 -8.35 -0.35 -2.02
N ALA A 347 -7.29 -1.02 -1.55
CA ALA A 347 -6.74 -2.21 -2.21
C ALA A 347 -7.77 -3.35 -2.27
N ARG A 348 -8.47 -3.62 -1.16
CA ARG A 348 -9.56 -4.62 -1.11
C ARG A 348 -10.71 -4.27 -2.07
N LYS A 349 -11.03 -2.98 -2.21
CA LYS A 349 -12.04 -2.53 -3.17
C LYS A 349 -11.59 -2.79 -4.61
N LEU A 350 -10.34 -2.52 -4.95
CA LEU A 350 -9.77 -2.82 -6.27
C LEU A 350 -9.80 -4.32 -6.59
N ALA A 351 -9.41 -5.17 -5.63
CA ALA A 351 -9.51 -6.63 -5.79
C ALA A 351 -10.96 -7.09 -6.02
N LEU A 352 -11.91 -6.52 -5.28
CA LEU A 352 -13.33 -6.82 -5.46
C LEU A 352 -13.87 -6.38 -6.83
N GLU A 353 -13.45 -5.21 -7.31
CA GLU A 353 -13.81 -4.70 -8.63
C GLU A 353 -13.24 -5.59 -9.74
N ALA A 354 -11.98 -6.02 -9.61
CA ALA A 354 -11.34 -6.95 -10.52
C ALA A 354 -12.07 -8.30 -10.58
N GLU A 355 -12.50 -8.83 -9.44
CA GLU A 355 -13.25 -10.10 -9.38
C GLU A 355 -14.68 -9.97 -9.94
N ARG A 356 -15.34 -8.84 -9.70
CA ARG A 356 -16.63 -8.53 -10.32
C ARG A 356 -16.52 -8.46 -11.85
N GLN A 357 -15.48 -7.80 -12.35
CA GLN A 357 -15.20 -7.69 -13.77
C GLN A 357 -14.90 -9.06 -14.38
N TYR A 358 -14.01 -9.84 -13.76
CA TYR A 358 -13.68 -11.20 -14.19
C TYR A 358 -14.92 -12.10 -14.33
N LEU A 359 -15.80 -12.11 -13.31
CA LEU A 359 -17.04 -12.90 -13.35
C LEU A 359 -18.02 -12.41 -14.42
N THR A 360 -17.96 -11.13 -14.78
CA THR A 360 -18.76 -10.61 -15.89
C THR A 360 -18.19 -11.05 -17.23
N ASP A 361 -16.86 -11.04 -17.37
CA ASP A 361 -16.16 -11.30 -18.64
C ASP A 361 -16.08 -12.80 -19.00
N VAL A 362 -15.96 -13.68 -18.00
CA VAL A 362 -15.91 -15.14 -18.21
C VAL A 362 -17.28 -15.74 -18.58
N ASN A 363 -18.38 -15.06 -18.23
CA ASN A 363 -19.72 -15.54 -18.52
C ASN A 363 -20.17 -15.09 -19.91
N PHE A 364 -20.26 -16.05 -20.84
CA PHE A 364 -20.76 -15.79 -22.19
C PHE A 364 -22.28 -15.60 -22.24
N GLN A 365 -23.02 -16.11 -21.25
CA GLN A 365 -24.45 -15.84 -21.10
C GLN A 365 -24.68 -14.52 -20.33
N PRO A 366 -25.79 -13.80 -20.60
CA PRO A 366 -26.21 -12.69 -19.76
C PRO A 366 -26.35 -13.12 -18.30
N ILE A 367 -25.75 -12.34 -17.40
CA ILE A 367 -25.83 -12.54 -15.95
C ILE A 367 -26.68 -11.46 -15.28
N ARG A 368 -27.22 -11.75 -14.09
CA ARG A 368 -27.80 -10.75 -13.19
C ARG A 368 -27.63 -11.17 -11.73
N ASN A 369 -27.98 -10.26 -10.80
CA ASN A 369 -27.98 -10.51 -9.35
C ASN A 369 -26.63 -11.00 -8.81
N LEU A 370 -25.52 -10.50 -9.37
CA LEU A 370 -24.17 -10.83 -8.92
C LEU A 370 -23.91 -10.27 -7.52
N ALA A 371 -23.78 -11.17 -6.55
CA ALA A 371 -23.39 -10.86 -5.18
C ALA A 371 -22.10 -11.60 -4.83
N LEU A 372 -21.20 -10.87 -4.15
CA LEU A 372 -19.89 -11.34 -3.73
C LEU A 372 -19.79 -11.20 -2.21
N ASN A 373 -19.36 -12.26 -1.53
CA ASN A 373 -19.04 -12.26 -0.11
C ASN A 373 -17.51 -12.30 0.05
N THR A 374 -16.97 -11.25 0.65
CA THR A 374 -15.53 -11.03 0.85
C THR A 374 -15.08 -11.17 2.29
N SER A 375 -15.90 -11.78 3.16
CA SER A 375 -15.58 -11.96 4.58
C SER A 375 -14.30 -12.78 4.82
N ARG A 376 -13.91 -13.61 3.85
CA ARG A 376 -12.69 -14.43 3.86
C ARG A 376 -11.59 -13.89 2.92
N VAL A 377 -11.66 -12.59 2.58
CA VAL A 377 -10.60 -11.89 1.85
C VAL A 377 -9.82 -11.02 2.83
N THR A 378 -8.52 -11.20 2.85
CA THR A 378 -7.61 -10.49 3.73
C THR A 378 -6.44 -9.85 2.99
N VAL A 379 -5.86 -8.84 3.61
CA VAL A 379 -4.54 -8.30 3.24
C VAL A 379 -3.51 -9.09 4.04
N GLU A 380 -2.57 -9.72 3.34
CA GLU A 380 -1.53 -10.57 3.92
C GLU A 380 -0.32 -9.72 4.30
N GLN A 381 0.21 -9.01 3.32
CA GLN A 381 1.44 -8.25 3.42
C GLN A 381 1.27 -6.90 2.73
N TYR A 382 2.14 -5.96 3.08
CA TYR A 382 2.20 -4.66 2.42
C TYR A 382 3.62 -4.11 2.44
N LYS A 383 3.91 -3.22 1.49
CA LYS A 383 5.16 -2.45 1.45
C LYS A 383 4.92 -1.05 0.93
N LEU A 384 5.69 -0.10 1.45
CA LEU A 384 5.78 1.24 0.90
C LEU A 384 6.84 1.24 -0.21
N VAL A 385 6.45 1.71 -1.39
CA VAL A 385 7.28 1.79 -2.60
C VAL A 385 7.42 3.25 -3.03
N LEU A 386 8.64 3.67 -3.36
CA LEU A 386 8.89 4.98 -3.97
C LEU A 386 9.06 4.86 -5.49
N VAL A 387 8.34 5.69 -6.25
CA VAL A 387 8.47 5.75 -7.71
C VAL A 387 9.02 7.09 -8.19
N PRO A 388 9.92 7.11 -9.20
CA PRO A 388 10.64 8.31 -9.63
C PRO A 388 9.83 9.13 -10.62
N VAL A 389 9.62 10.41 -10.34
CA VAL A 389 8.77 11.31 -11.14
C VAL A 389 9.50 12.59 -11.45
N TRP A 390 9.45 13.02 -12.70
CA TRP A 390 9.76 14.40 -13.08
C TRP A 390 8.48 15.23 -13.04
N SER A 391 8.41 16.18 -12.11
CA SER A 391 7.31 17.13 -11.95
C SER A 391 7.65 18.47 -12.61
N VAL A 392 6.70 19.04 -13.32
CA VAL A 392 6.80 20.40 -13.88
C VAL A 392 5.42 21.05 -13.92
N MET A 393 5.39 22.38 -13.75
CA MET A 393 4.17 23.16 -13.90
C MET A 393 4.13 23.85 -15.26
N LEU A 394 3.05 23.59 -16.01
CA LEU A 394 2.70 24.33 -17.22
C LEU A 394 1.83 25.53 -16.84
N VAL A 395 2.31 26.73 -17.18
CA VAL A 395 1.61 28.00 -16.95
C VAL A 395 1.05 28.51 -18.27
N LEU A 396 -0.28 28.67 -18.32
CA LEU A 396 -1.01 29.22 -19.45
C LEU A 396 -1.83 30.43 -18.98
N GLY A 397 -1.27 31.62 -19.16
CA GLY A 397 -1.88 32.84 -18.61
C GLY A 397 -1.94 32.78 -17.08
N ALA A 398 -3.16 32.71 -16.53
CA ALA A 398 -3.40 32.57 -15.09
C ALA A 398 -3.56 31.11 -14.64
N GLU A 399 -3.71 30.17 -15.58
CA GLU A 399 -3.98 28.78 -15.29
C GLU A 399 -2.68 27.99 -15.11
N ARG A 400 -2.71 27.00 -14.23
CA ARG A 400 -1.57 26.15 -13.90
C ARG A 400 -1.97 24.69 -14.01
N TYR A 401 -1.21 23.96 -14.80
CA TYR A 401 -1.45 22.56 -15.11
C TYR A 401 -0.26 21.73 -14.65
N PRO A 402 -0.41 20.87 -13.62
CA PRO A 402 0.64 19.92 -13.28
C PRO A 402 0.90 18.98 -14.45
N VAL A 403 2.18 18.71 -14.69
CA VAL A 403 2.65 17.72 -15.64
C VAL A 403 3.59 16.80 -14.88
N MET A 404 3.31 15.50 -14.95
CA MET A 404 4.14 14.45 -14.36
C MET A 404 4.67 13.56 -15.46
N ILE A 405 5.97 13.28 -15.41
CA ILE A 405 6.63 12.37 -16.35
C ILE A 405 7.21 11.23 -15.54
N ASN A 406 6.84 10.01 -15.92
CA ASN A 406 7.38 8.78 -15.36
C ASN A 406 8.92 8.77 -15.54
N GLY A 407 9.66 8.75 -14.43
CA GLY A 407 11.14 8.80 -14.42
C GLY A 407 11.83 7.51 -14.87
N GLN A 408 11.08 6.43 -15.06
CA GLN A 408 11.56 5.15 -15.59
C GLN A 408 11.44 5.08 -17.12
N ASN A 409 10.31 5.50 -17.69
CA ASN A 409 10.00 5.28 -19.11
C ASN A 409 9.56 6.51 -19.90
N GLY A 410 9.35 7.65 -19.24
CA GLY A 410 9.07 8.93 -19.89
C GLY A 410 7.61 9.12 -20.31
N LYS A 411 6.68 8.23 -19.96
CA LYS A 411 5.25 8.49 -20.15
C LYS A 411 4.85 9.76 -19.40
N LEU A 412 4.15 10.66 -20.09
CA LEU A 412 3.77 11.99 -19.60
C LEU A 412 2.27 12.07 -19.36
N PHE A 413 1.89 12.62 -18.20
CA PHE A 413 0.51 12.83 -17.78
C PHE A 413 0.31 14.29 -17.36
N SER A 414 -0.80 14.90 -17.76
CA SER A 414 -1.14 16.27 -17.37
C SER A 414 -2.64 16.50 -17.37
N THR A 415 -3.10 17.36 -16.46
CA THR A 415 -4.50 17.80 -16.39
C THR A 415 -4.91 18.69 -17.58
N TYR A 416 -3.96 19.24 -18.32
CA TYR A 416 -4.23 20.05 -19.52
C TYR A 416 -5.01 19.27 -20.59
N GLN A 417 -4.73 17.98 -20.78
CA GLN A 417 -5.40 17.17 -21.80
C GLN A 417 -6.87 16.85 -21.45
N ASP A 418 -7.18 16.70 -20.16
CA ASP A 418 -8.55 16.40 -19.70
C ASP A 418 -9.48 17.60 -19.92
N GLU A 419 -9.00 18.80 -19.65
CA GLU A 419 -9.78 20.01 -19.89
C GLU A 419 -9.97 20.26 -21.38
N ASN A 420 -8.96 20.04 -22.22
CA ASN A 420 -9.11 20.18 -23.66
C ASN A 420 -10.06 19.12 -24.27
N LYS A 421 -10.08 17.89 -23.72
CA LYS A 421 -11.08 16.84 -24.03
C LYS A 421 -12.50 17.15 -23.58
N ASN A 422 -12.70 18.00 -22.58
CA ASN A 422 -14.04 18.49 -22.26
C ASN A 422 -14.39 19.76 -23.06
N ASN A 423 -13.38 20.56 -23.44
CA ASN A 423 -13.56 21.77 -24.22
C ASN A 423 -13.88 21.52 -25.70
N TRP A 424 -13.41 20.43 -26.32
CA TRP A 424 -13.85 20.10 -27.70
C TRP A 424 -15.32 19.65 -27.74
N LEU A 425 -15.81 18.91 -26.73
CA LEU A 425 -17.22 18.53 -26.61
C LEU A 425 -18.12 19.75 -26.42
N SER A 426 -17.72 20.68 -25.54
CA SER A 426 -18.46 21.94 -25.33
C SER A 426 -18.39 22.87 -26.54
N LYS A 427 -17.27 22.90 -27.29
CA LYS A 427 -17.15 23.63 -28.56
C LYS A 427 -17.97 23.00 -29.69
N MET A 428 -18.12 21.68 -29.72
CA MET A 428 -18.97 20.99 -30.71
C MET A 428 -20.46 21.26 -30.43
N LEU A 429 -20.88 21.24 -29.16
CA LEU A 429 -22.26 21.55 -28.76
C LEU A 429 -22.66 22.99 -29.08
N ARG A 430 -21.73 23.97 -28.95
CA ARG A 430 -21.96 25.37 -29.37
C ARG A 430 -22.03 25.59 -30.89
N TRP A 431 -21.74 24.57 -31.70
CA TRP A 431 -21.88 24.61 -33.15
C TRP A 431 -23.23 24.02 -33.63
N MET A 432 -24.01 23.44 -32.72
CA MET A 432 -25.33 22.86 -33.00
C MET A 432 -26.49 23.72 -32.45
N ASP A 433 -26.17 24.82 -31.77
CA ASP A 433 -27.07 25.94 -31.44
C ASP A 433 -26.71 27.14 -32.33
#